data_AF-A0A0C3AG30-F1
#
_entry.id   AF-A0A0C3AG30-F1
#
_cell.length_a   1.000
_cell.length_b   1.000
_cell.length_c   1.000
_cell.angle_alpha   90.00
_cell.angle_beta   90.00
_cell.angle_gamma   90.00
#
_symmetry.space_group_name_H-M   'P 1'
#
loop_
_entity.id
_entity.type
_entity.pdbx_description
1 polymer ?
#
loop_
_entity_poly.entity_id
_entity_poly.type
_entity_poly.pdbx_seq_one_letter_code
_entity_poly.pdbx_strand_id
1 'polypeptide(L)'
;MSTELKNSEDLFPEENPYAWSPASSTSIEEFLSKYKPSMVQNDGTKPWIWVRGKNELDARLRPFEELAAISEASELLQKATERIEEIKNDSTIPIRSSKKTGAKSKKEVREQVQFEAAENLKGISKKYGYVHGKWLIFAPSNKVDAIWASVARSLISGPLAATVAISAKVATSPGHETQGYQHVICVYIPDVYDKDSVTEVMKVLLRRHGINLSGVKSDLYTLIGLDSKHPSGIPSTVWKNGAVLPDSEINGLKEEYFSEIAAAKLMEKPVDEKAVAPRKPTLKKRKVVFDDPFASDDDNGTESQRRKSDGREE
;
A
#
# COMPACT_ATOMS: atom_id res chain seq x y z
N MET A 1 -8.78 33.83 -4.93
CA MET A 1 -9.00 32.43 -4.49
C MET A 1 -8.43 32.33 -3.09
N SER A 2 -9.24 32.01 -2.08
CA SER A 2 -8.81 31.98 -0.68
C SER A 2 -7.62 31.04 -0.50
N THR A 3 -6.46 31.63 -0.24
CA THR A 3 -5.28 30.95 0.30
C THR A 3 -5.52 30.72 1.80
N GLU A 4 -6.50 29.89 2.13
CA GLU A 4 -6.45 29.20 3.41
C GLU A 4 -5.32 28.19 3.29
N LEU A 5 -4.22 28.45 4.00
CA LEU A 5 -3.22 27.44 4.31
C LEU A 5 -3.99 26.25 4.88
N LYS A 6 -4.24 25.22 4.06
CA LYS A 6 -4.70 23.94 4.57
C LYS A 6 -3.66 23.55 5.61
N ASN A 7 -4.04 23.50 6.88
CA ASN A 7 -3.21 22.93 7.93
C ASN A 7 -2.64 21.64 7.38
N SER A 8 -1.32 21.57 7.25
CA SER A 8 -0.65 20.43 6.65
C SER A 8 -0.98 19.22 7.52
N GLU A 9 -1.90 18.36 7.03
CA GLU A 9 -2.27 17.10 7.69
C GLU A 9 -1.09 16.12 7.78
N ASP A 10 0.07 16.53 7.28
CA ASP A 10 1.29 15.77 7.20
C ASP A 10 2.33 16.22 8.25
N LEU A 11 1.99 17.18 9.11
CA LEU A 11 2.76 17.54 10.29
C LEU A 11 2.31 16.72 11.51
N PHE A 12 3.27 16.27 12.30
CA PHE A 12 3.00 15.57 13.56
C PHE A 12 2.37 16.53 14.57
N PRO A 13 1.18 16.23 15.13
CA PRO A 13 0.53 17.11 16.09
C PRO A 13 1.07 16.86 17.50
N GLU A 14 1.62 17.89 18.16
CA GLU A 14 2.22 17.78 19.51
C GLU A 14 1.15 17.59 20.60
N GLU A 15 -0.01 18.23 20.46
CA GLU A 15 -1.11 18.18 21.44
C GLU A 15 -2.35 17.48 20.85
N ASN A 16 -2.25 16.18 20.59
CA ASN A 16 -3.36 15.38 20.09
C ASN A 16 -3.45 14.03 20.81
N PRO A 17 -4.61 13.63 21.36
CA PRO A 17 -4.76 12.34 22.04
C PRO A 17 -4.53 11.12 21.13
N TYR A 18 -4.60 11.30 19.81
CA TYR A 18 -4.30 10.30 18.79
C TYR A 18 -2.85 10.38 18.30
N ALA A 19 -1.98 11.14 18.97
CA ALA A 19 -0.57 11.22 18.66
C ALA A 19 0.28 10.78 19.85
N TRP A 20 1.24 9.92 19.56
CA TRP A 20 2.15 9.39 20.57
C TRP A 20 3.61 9.70 20.18
N SER A 21 4.41 10.09 21.17
CA SER A 21 5.85 10.28 21.05
C SER A 21 6.56 9.72 22.29
N PRO A 22 7.89 9.55 22.26
CA PRO A 22 8.65 9.16 23.46
C PRO A 22 8.49 10.13 24.65
N ALA A 23 8.06 11.37 24.42
CA ALA A 23 7.77 12.36 25.46
C ALA A 23 6.35 12.22 26.04
N SER A 24 5.48 11.38 25.45
CA SER A 24 4.13 11.13 25.96
C SER A 24 4.17 10.41 27.31
N SER A 25 3.19 10.69 28.18
CA SER A 25 3.13 10.12 29.53
C SER A 25 2.75 8.64 29.57
N THR A 26 2.10 8.13 28.52
CA THR A 26 1.67 6.73 28.42
C THR A 26 2.66 5.89 27.63
N SER A 27 2.71 4.59 27.90
CA SER A 27 3.50 3.67 27.07
C SER A 27 2.92 3.52 25.66
N ILE A 28 3.76 3.09 24.70
CA ILE A 28 3.30 2.78 23.34
C ILE A 28 2.28 1.63 23.33
N GLU A 29 2.40 0.66 24.23
CA GLU A 29 1.48 -0.48 24.30
C GLU A 29 0.09 -0.07 24.79
N GLU A 30 0.01 0.79 25.81
CA GLU A 30 -1.26 1.36 26.26
C GLU A 30 -1.92 2.19 25.14
N PHE A 31 -1.12 2.99 24.43
CA PHE A 31 -1.59 3.80 23.30
C PHE A 31 -2.16 2.93 22.17
N LEU A 32 -1.44 1.91 21.73
CA LEU A 32 -1.86 1.00 20.66
C LEU A 32 -3.06 0.13 21.07
N SER A 33 -3.17 -0.23 22.35
CA SER A 33 -4.33 -0.95 22.88
C SER A 33 -5.59 -0.07 22.88
N LYS A 34 -5.43 1.21 23.24
CA LYS A 34 -6.52 2.18 23.34
C LYS A 34 -7.00 2.68 21.96
N TYR A 35 -6.07 2.94 21.05
CA TYR A 35 -6.35 3.56 19.75
C TYR A 35 -6.05 2.61 18.59
N LYS A 36 -7.00 1.72 18.33
CA LYS A 36 -6.95 0.80 17.18
C LYS A 36 -7.52 1.48 15.94
N PRO A 37 -6.78 1.55 14.81
CA PRO A 37 -7.27 2.19 13.58
C PRO A 37 -8.61 1.65 13.08
N SER A 38 -8.87 0.36 13.27
CA SER A 38 -10.13 -0.28 12.90
C SER A 38 -11.32 0.15 13.78
N MET A 39 -11.08 0.61 15.02
CA MET A 39 -12.13 0.94 16.00
C MET A 39 -12.34 2.44 16.16
N VAL A 40 -11.31 3.25 15.90
CA VAL A 40 -11.44 4.71 15.95
C VAL A 40 -12.19 5.14 14.68
N GLN A 41 -13.40 5.67 14.86
CA GLN A 41 -14.18 6.23 13.75
C GLN A 41 -13.74 7.65 13.42
N ASN A 42 -13.64 7.93 12.13
CA ASN A 42 -13.42 9.25 11.59
C ASN A 42 -14.75 10.05 11.61
N ASP A 43 -14.87 10.96 12.58
CA ASP A 43 -15.99 11.90 12.72
C ASP A 43 -15.72 13.26 12.02
N GLY A 44 -14.69 13.32 11.17
CA GLY A 44 -14.19 14.55 10.55
C GLY A 44 -13.21 15.32 11.43
N THR A 45 -13.12 15.02 12.73
CA THR A 45 -12.15 15.64 13.66
C THR A 45 -10.96 14.73 13.96
N LYS A 46 -11.08 13.43 13.62
CA LYS A 46 -10.11 12.38 13.97
C LYS A 46 -9.63 11.58 12.75
N PRO A 47 -9.06 12.21 11.71
CA PRO A 47 -8.68 11.46 10.50
C PRO A 47 -7.45 10.55 10.69
N TRP A 48 -6.59 10.82 11.68
CA TRP A 48 -5.26 10.22 11.77
C TRP A 48 -4.88 9.82 13.19
N ILE A 49 -4.25 8.64 13.32
CA ILE A 49 -3.48 8.22 14.51
C ILE A 49 -2.00 8.31 14.16
N TRP A 50 -1.18 8.87 15.04
CA TRP A 50 0.22 9.20 14.82
C TRP A 50 1.16 8.57 15.84
N VAL A 51 2.34 8.18 15.37
CA VAL A 51 3.47 7.76 16.22
C VAL A 51 4.74 8.43 15.70
N ARG A 52 5.45 9.14 16.59
CA ARG A 52 6.77 9.71 16.31
C ARG A 52 7.86 8.76 16.79
N GLY A 53 8.85 8.53 15.94
CA GLY A 53 10.07 7.80 16.29
C GLY A 53 10.99 8.60 17.21
N LYS A 54 12.15 8.03 17.51
CA LYS A 54 13.22 8.70 18.27
C LYS A 54 13.99 9.72 17.44
N ASN A 55 14.01 9.55 16.12
CA ASN A 55 14.70 10.44 15.22
C ASN A 55 13.90 11.75 15.15
N GLU A 56 14.46 12.82 15.68
CA GLU A 56 13.87 14.15 15.54
C GLU A 56 14.10 14.66 14.12
N LEU A 57 13.07 15.29 13.53
CA LEU A 57 13.31 16.22 12.44
C LEU A 57 14.16 17.35 13.01
N ASP A 58 15.30 17.63 12.40
CA ASP A 58 16.00 18.87 12.69
C ASP A 58 15.05 20.04 12.41
N ALA A 59 14.73 20.84 13.44
CA ALA A 59 13.83 21.99 13.33
C ALA A 59 14.29 23.02 12.27
N ARG A 60 15.55 22.91 11.81
CA ARG A 60 16.14 23.65 10.69
C ARG A 60 15.60 23.26 9.31
N LEU A 61 14.87 22.14 9.21
CA LEU A 61 14.25 21.66 7.97
C LEU A 61 12.86 22.26 7.72
N ARG A 62 12.38 23.18 8.57
CA ARG A 62 11.17 23.94 8.25
C ARG A 62 11.44 24.75 6.98
N PRO A 63 10.67 24.52 5.90
CA PRO A 63 10.92 25.17 4.62
C PRO A 63 10.88 26.69 4.82
N PHE A 64 12.00 27.36 4.54
CA PHE A 64 12.17 28.80 4.73
C PHE A 64 11.12 29.59 3.91
N GLU A 65 10.57 28.99 2.86
CA GLU A 65 9.64 29.63 1.91
C GLU A 65 8.57 28.64 1.40
N GLU A 66 7.86 27.97 2.32
CA GLU A 66 6.80 27.01 1.97
C GLU A 66 5.80 27.56 0.94
N LEU A 67 5.33 28.80 1.13
CA LEU A 67 4.39 29.44 0.20
C LEU A 67 4.98 29.64 -1.20
N ALA A 68 6.28 29.97 -1.31
CA ALA A 68 6.93 30.15 -2.61
C ALA A 68 7.08 28.80 -3.32
N ALA A 69 7.45 27.74 -2.58
CA ALA A 69 7.54 26.39 -3.10
C ALA A 69 6.20 25.89 -3.65
N ILE A 70 5.11 26.08 -2.88
CA ILE A 70 3.76 25.71 -3.31
C ILE A 70 3.36 26.51 -4.54
N SER A 71 3.54 27.83 -4.53
CA SER A 71 3.15 28.70 -5.65
C SER A 71 3.85 28.32 -6.94
N GLU A 72 5.18 28.15 -6.91
CA GLU A 72 5.98 27.79 -8.09
C GLU A 72 5.62 26.39 -8.60
N ALA A 73 5.43 25.43 -7.70
CA ALA A 73 5.04 24.06 -8.06
C ALA A 73 3.60 23.98 -8.62
N SER A 74 2.66 24.73 -8.06
CA SER A 74 1.28 24.81 -8.54
C SER A 74 1.21 25.44 -9.93
N GLU A 75 1.96 26.51 -10.18
CA GLU A 75 2.04 27.14 -11.51
C GLU A 75 2.61 26.17 -12.56
N LEU A 76 3.67 25.44 -12.19
CA LEU A 76 4.26 24.42 -13.05
C LEU A 76 3.28 23.27 -13.34
N LEU A 77 2.56 22.80 -12.32
CA LEU A 77 1.55 21.75 -12.47
C LEU A 77 0.42 22.20 -13.39
N GLN A 78 -0.04 23.44 -13.26
CA GLN A 78 -1.06 24.02 -14.13
C GLN A 78 -0.56 24.07 -15.59
N LYS A 79 0.62 24.64 -15.83
CA LYS A 79 1.23 24.72 -17.17
C LYS A 79 1.38 23.34 -17.82
N ALA A 80 1.85 22.35 -17.06
CA ALA A 80 1.97 20.97 -17.55
C ALA A 80 0.60 20.37 -17.89
N THR A 81 -0.43 20.65 -17.08
CA THR A 81 -1.79 20.16 -17.31
C THR A 81 -2.39 20.75 -18.59
N GLU A 82 -2.27 22.07 -18.78
CA GLU A 82 -2.71 22.78 -19.99
C GLU A 82 -2.01 22.22 -21.22
N ARG A 83 -0.68 22.06 -21.15
CA ARG A 83 0.12 21.50 -22.25
C ARG A 83 -0.31 20.08 -22.63
N ILE A 84 -0.68 19.26 -21.65
CA ILE A 84 -1.14 17.88 -21.90
C ILE A 84 -2.51 17.87 -22.58
N GLU A 85 -3.41 18.78 -22.20
CA GLU A 85 -4.70 18.94 -22.87
C GLU A 85 -4.56 19.48 -24.29
N GLU A 86 -3.61 20.41 -24.53
CA GLU A 86 -3.24 20.84 -25.90
C GLU A 86 -2.77 19.66 -26.75
N ILE A 87 -1.85 18.83 -26.26
CA ILE A 87 -1.33 17.66 -27.00
C ILE A 87 -2.46 16.68 -27.35
N LYS A 88 -3.43 16.53 -26.45
CA LYS A 88 -4.59 15.67 -26.66
C LYS A 88 -5.47 16.21 -27.79
N ASN A 89 -5.71 17.52 -27.83
CA ASN A 89 -6.58 18.19 -28.79
C ASN A 89 -5.89 18.56 -30.12
N ASP A 90 -4.57 18.55 -30.18
CA ASP A 90 -3.79 18.83 -31.38
C ASP A 90 -3.94 17.70 -32.41
N SER A 91 -4.57 17.99 -33.55
CA SER A 91 -4.78 17.03 -34.64
C SER A 91 -3.52 16.78 -35.48
N THR A 92 -2.50 17.63 -35.35
CA THR A 92 -1.24 17.51 -36.10
C THR A 92 -0.30 16.46 -35.51
N ILE A 93 -0.43 16.16 -34.21
CA ILE A 93 0.38 15.13 -33.55
C ILE A 93 -0.21 13.74 -33.87
N PRO A 94 0.56 12.84 -34.49
CA PRO A 94 0.06 11.55 -34.89
C PRO A 94 -0.25 10.65 -33.68
N ILE A 95 -1.26 9.79 -33.82
CA ILE A 95 -1.64 8.85 -32.75
C ILE A 95 -0.55 7.78 -32.55
N ARG A 96 0.11 7.35 -33.62
CA ARG A 96 1.19 6.35 -33.61
C ARG A 96 2.50 6.99 -34.04
N SER A 97 3.59 6.52 -33.44
CA SER A 97 4.94 6.94 -33.79
C SER A 97 5.28 6.47 -35.20
N SER A 98 6.01 7.27 -35.97
CA SER A 98 6.48 6.88 -37.30
C SER A 98 8.00 6.92 -37.35
N LYS A 99 8.64 5.75 -37.43
CA LYS A 99 10.10 5.64 -37.58
C LYS A 99 10.61 6.25 -38.89
N LYS A 100 9.77 6.29 -39.94
CA LYS A 100 10.13 6.80 -41.27
C LYS A 100 10.19 8.33 -41.32
N THR A 101 9.38 9.02 -40.52
CA THR A 101 9.30 10.49 -40.48
C THR A 101 9.90 11.09 -39.20
N GLY A 102 10.30 10.24 -38.23
CA GLY A 102 10.78 10.69 -36.92
C GLY A 102 9.69 11.30 -36.02
N ALA A 103 8.43 11.30 -36.46
CA ALA A 103 7.33 11.91 -35.74
C ALA A 103 6.98 11.11 -34.48
N LYS A 104 7.02 11.79 -33.33
CA LYS A 104 6.60 11.25 -32.03
C LYS A 104 5.07 11.15 -31.97
N SER A 105 4.59 10.09 -31.34
CA SER A 105 3.17 9.88 -31.05
C SER A 105 2.67 10.83 -29.97
N LYS A 106 1.34 11.06 -29.94
CA LYS A 106 0.70 11.77 -28.82
C LYS A 106 1.07 11.19 -27.46
N LYS A 107 1.22 9.86 -27.36
CA LYS A 107 1.62 9.20 -26.11
C LYS A 107 3.02 9.62 -25.69
N GLU A 108 4.00 9.50 -26.57
CA GLU A 108 5.41 9.84 -26.28
C GLU A 108 5.58 11.32 -25.94
N VAL A 109 4.87 12.22 -26.64
CA VAL A 109 4.94 13.66 -26.35
C VAL A 109 4.34 13.97 -24.97
N ARG A 110 3.21 13.34 -24.60
CA ARG A 110 2.64 13.49 -23.24
C ARG A 110 3.57 12.95 -22.16
N GLU A 111 4.12 11.75 -22.36
CA GLU A 111 5.04 11.13 -21.39
C GLU A 111 6.31 11.97 -21.20
N GLN A 112 6.80 12.61 -22.27
CA GLN A 112 7.91 13.56 -22.19
C GLN A 112 7.56 14.76 -21.30
N VAL A 113 6.39 15.39 -21.51
CA VAL A 113 5.95 16.53 -20.68
C VAL A 113 5.77 16.11 -19.21
N GLN A 114 5.20 14.92 -18.97
CA GLN A 114 5.03 14.39 -17.63
C GLN A 114 6.37 14.14 -16.92
N PHE A 115 7.35 13.60 -17.65
CA PHE A 115 8.71 13.36 -17.14
C PHE A 115 9.43 14.68 -16.82
N GLU A 116 9.40 15.64 -17.73
CA GLU A 116 10.01 16.97 -17.53
C GLU A 116 9.36 17.70 -16.35
N ALA A 117 8.04 17.66 -16.24
CA ALA A 117 7.32 18.25 -15.11
C ALA A 117 7.74 17.60 -13.78
N ALA A 118 7.87 16.27 -13.72
CA ALA A 118 8.31 15.56 -12.53
C ALA A 118 9.75 15.93 -12.11
N GLU A 119 10.68 16.03 -13.06
CA GLU A 119 12.06 16.45 -12.78
C GLU A 119 12.11 17.93 -12.34
N ASN A 120 11.29 18.80 -12.92
CA ASN A 120 11.21 20.19 -12.48
C ASN A 120 10.60 20.34 -11.08
N LEU A 121 9.57 19.56 -10.74
CA LEU A 121 9.00 19.51 -9.39
C LEU A 121 10.02 19.04 -8.35
N LYS A 122 10.88 18.08 -8.71
CA LYS A 122 12.03 17.68 -7.89
C LYS A 122 13.04 18.82 -7.74
N GLY A 123 13.30 19.58 -8.80
CA GLY A 123 14.12 20.79 -8.76
C GLY A 123 13.59 21.82 -7.76
N ILE A 124 12.28 22.10 -7.82
CA ILE A 124 11.59 23.01 -6.89
C ILE A 124 11.70 22.49 -5.45
N SER A 125 11.43 21.20 -5.23
CA SER A 125 11.52 20.58 -3.90
C SER A 125 12.92 20.76 -3.29
N LYS A 126 13.98 20.53 -4.06
CA LYS A 126 15.36 20.71 -3.60
C LYS A 126 15.73 22.18 -3.39
N LYS A 127 15.29 23.07 -4.28
CA LYS A 127 15.53 24.52 -4.19
C LYS A 127 15.02 25.10 -2.87
N TYR A 128 13.84 24.69 -2.43
CA TYR A 128 13.20 25.21 -1.21
C TYR A 128 13.35 24.31 0.03
N GLY A 129 14.11 23.21 -0.08
CA GLY A 129 14.26 22.23 1.01
C GLY A 129 12.96 21.45 1.33
N TYR A 130 11.97 21.46 0.44
CA TYR A 130 10.71 20.73 0.58
C TYR A 130 10.85 19.27 0.10
N VAL A 131 11.81 18.56 0.69
CA VAL A 131 12.21 17.21 0.25
C VAL A 131 11.56 16.07 1.04
N HIS A 132 10.81 16.41 2.09
CA HIS A 132 10.10 15.46 2.93
C HIS A 132 9.00 14.71 2.17
N GLY A 133 8.66 13.53 2.67
CA GLY A 133 7.52 12.78 2.17
C GLY A 133 7.35 11.45 2.86
N LYS A 134 6.61 10.55 2.21
CA LYS A 134 6.14 9.33 2.85
C LYS A 134 6.05 8.13 1.92
N TRP A 135 6.32 6.96 2.48
CA TRP A 135 5.88 5.69 1.92
C TRP A 135 4.37 5.53 2.11
N LEU A 136 3.67 5.19 1.04
CA LEU A 136 2.23 4.89 1.06
C LEU A 136 1.99 3.38 1.17
N ILE A 137 1.20 2.97 2.15
CA ILE A 137 0.81 1.60 2.43
C ILE A 137 -0.72 1.54 2.50
N PHE A 138 -1.32 0.56 1.81
CA PHE A 138 -2.76 0.32 1.86
C PHE A 138 -3.03 -1.01 2.55
N ALA A 139 -3.47 -0.94 3.80
CA ALA A 139 -3.72 -2.10 4.65
C ALA A 139 -5.21 -2.47 4.66
N PRO A 140 -5.58 -3.75 4.50
CA PRO A 140 -6.98 -4.16 4.61
C PRO A 140 -7.48 -4.02 6.05
N SER A 141 -8.75 -3.65 6.24
CA SER A 141 -9.34 -3.37 7.57
C SER A 141 -9.13 -4.49 8.59
N ASN A 142 -9.16 -5.75 8.16
CA ASN A 142 -8.98 -6.91 9.05
C ASN A 142 -7.54 -7.13 9.53
N LYS A 143 -6.55 -6.44 8.96
CA LYS A 143 -5.13 -6.55 9.35
C LYS A 143 -4.51 -5.23 9.78
N VAL A 144 -5.22 -4.10 9.63
CA VAL A 144 -4.66 -2.77 9.86
C VAL A 144 -4.09 -2.63 11.27
N ASP A 145 -4.79 -3.10 12.30
CA ASP A 145 -4.34 -2.96 13.70
C ASP A 145 -3.01 -3.67 13.95
N ALA A 146 -2.85 -4.88 13.42
CA ALA A 146 -1.64 -5.67 13.57
C ALA A 146 -0.46 -5.03 12.80
N ILE A 147 -0.71 -4.58 11.57
CA ILE A 147 0.29 -3.90 10.74
C ILE A 147 0.72 -2.58 11.41
N TRP A 148 -0.25 -1.77 11.85
CA TRP A 148 0.00 -0.51 12.52
C TRP A 148 0.80 -0.69 13.80
N ALA A 149 0.40 -1.62 14.67
CA ALA A 149 1.13 -1.89 15.91
C ALA A 149 2.56 -2.37 15.63
N SER A 150 2.76 -3.18 14.58
CA SER A 150 4.10 -3.64 14.17
C SER A 150 5.00 -2.48 13.71
N VAL A 151 4.48 -1.59 12.85
CA VAL A 151 5.20 -0.41 12.36
C VAL A 151 5.49 0.57 13.50
N ALA A 152 4.49 0.87 14.33
CA ALA A 152 4.61 1.78 15.45
C ALA A 152 5.70 1.34 16.44
N ARG A 153 5.69 0.07 16.87
CA ARG A 153 6.75 -0.47 17.75
C ARG A 153 8.13 -0.40 17.09
N SER A 154 8.18 -0.74 15.80
CA SER A 154 9.44 -0.74 15.04
C SER A 154 10.08 0.63 14.95
N LEU A 155 9.28 1.70 14.85
CA LEU A 155 9.76 3.09 14.86
C LEU A 155 10.37 3.53 16.20
N ILE A 156 10.03 2.88 17.31
CA ILE A 156 10.49 3.28 18.65
C ILE A 156 11.72 2.48 19.08
N SER A 157 11.68 1.17 18.90
CA SER A 157 12.68 0.25 19.44
C SER A 157 13.01 -0.92 18.52
N GLY A 158 12.50 -0.92 17.28
CA GLY A 158 12.76 -1.99 16.31
C GLY A 158 13.57 -1.51 15.10
N PRO A 159 13.56 -2.32 14.01
CA PRO A 159 14.39 -2.06 12.84
C PRO A 159 14.15 -0.71 12.16
N LEU A 160 12.92 -0.17 12.16
CA LEU A 160 12.66 1.14 11.56
C LEU A 160 13.33 2.28 12.34
N ALA A 161 13.48 2.15 13.66
CA ALA A 161 14.17 3.14 14.49
C ALA A 161 15.67 3.29 14.13
N ALA A 162 16.26 2.27 13.49
CA ALA A 162 17.64 2.30 13.01
C ALA A 162 17.80 2.92 11.60
N THR A 163 16.69 3.25 10.94
CA THR A 163 16.68 3.89 9.61
C THR A 163 16.41 5.39 9.75
N VAL A 164 16.35 6.12 8.63
CA VAL A 164 15.95 7.53 8.60
C VAL A 164 14.45 7.78 8.88
N ALA A 165 13.62 6.75 9.05
CA ALA A 165 12.20 6.94 9.30
C ALA A 165 11.96 7.70 10.62
N ILE A 166 11.05 8.69 10.57
CA ILE A 166 10.87 9.71 11.62
C ILE A 166 9.51 9.63 12.31
N SER A 167 8.47 9.28 11.57
CA SER A 167 7.11 9.16 12.10
C SER A 167 6.26 8.29 11.19
N ALA A 168 5.11 7.86 11.69
CA ALA A 168 4.08 7.27 10.87
C ALA A 168 2.70 7.77 11.29
N LYS A 169 1.77 7.73 10.34
CA LYS A 169 0.34 7.92 10.60
C LYS A 169 -0.49 6.85 9.93
N VAL A 170 -1.66 6.59 10.49
CA VAL A 170 -2.65 5.69 9.93
C VAL A 170 -4.02 6.33 9.93
N ALA A 171 -4.75 6.14 8.83
CA ALA A 171 -6.12 6.60 8.68
C ALA A 171 -7.05 5.82 9.62
N THR A 172 -7.93 6.53 10.30
CA THR A 172 -9.01 5.96 11.12
C THR A 172 -10.12 5.37 10.25
N SER A 173 -10.95 4.48 10.81
CA SER A 173 -12.04 3.84 10.07
C SER A 173 -13.09 4.89 9.63
N PRO A 174 -13.54 4.89 8.37
CA PRO A 174 -14.56 5.81 7.91
C PRO A 174 -15.90 5.48 8.57
N GLY A 175 -16.76 6.48 8.76
CA GLY A 175 -18.10 6.27 9.34
C GLY A 175 -18.97 5.27 8.55
N HIS A 176 -18.68 5.05 7.27
CA HIS A 176 -19.28 4.01 6.45
C HIS A 176 -18.21 3.30 5.61
N GLU A 177 -17.89 2.05 5.93
CA GLU A 177 -16.95 1.24 5.18
C GLU A 177 -17.58 0.71 3.88
N THR A 178 -16.87 0.89 2.77
CA THR A 178 -17.22 0.27 1.50
C THR A 178 -16.55 -1.10 1.37
N GLN A 179 -17.14 -1.99 0.58
CA GLN A 179 -16.53 -3.29 0.32
C GLN A 179 -15.13 -3.12 -0.29
N GLY A 180 -14.14 -3.75 0.33
CA GLY A 180 -12.74 -3.64 -0.09
C GLY A 180 -12.02 -2.37 0.37
N TYR A 181 -12.58 -1.64 1.35
CA TYR A 181 -11.90 -0.51 1.98
C TYR A 181 -10.51 -0.92 2.52
N GLN A 182 -9.56 0.00 2.37
CA GLN A 182 -8.20 -0.13 2.88
C GLN A 182 -7.82 1.14 3.63
N HIS A 183 -7.20 0.96 4.79
CA HIS A 183 -6.61 2.05 5.56
C HIS A 183 -5.29 2.47 4.92
N VAL A 184 -5.07 3.78 4.85
CA VAL A 184 -3.78 4.33 4.46
C VAL A 184 -2.88 4.39 5.69
N ILE A 185 -1.69 3.79 5.59
CA ILE A 185 -0.59 4.00 6.52
C ILE A 185 0.49 4.77 5.77
N CYS A 186 1.01 5.83 6.37
CA CYS A 186 2.13 6.60 5.85
C CYS A 186 3.32 6.46 6.80
N VAL A 187 4.50 6.15 6.27
CA VAL A 187 5.77 6.19 7.01
C VAL A 187 6.61 7.32 6.43
N TYR A 188 6.93 8.32 7.25
CA TYR A 188 7.61 9.53 6.83
C TYR A 188 9.11 9.37 6.81
N ILE A 189 9.73 9.99 5.82
CA ILE A 189 11.17 10.07 5.62
C ILE A 189 11.61 11.53 5.39
N PRO A 190 12.80 11.94 5.87
CA PRO A 190 13.28 13.31 5.78
C PRO A 190 13.51 13.80 4.34
N ASP A 191 14.04 12.93 3.46
CA ASP A 191 14.31 13.26 2.07
C ASP A 191 13.87 12.10 1.16
N VAL A 192 12.83 12.32 0.36
CA VAL A 192 12.33 11.32 -0.60
C VAL A 192 13.21 11.20 -1.85
N TYR A 193 14.13 12.13 -2.08
CA TYR A 193 15.03 12.13 -3.24
C TYR A 193 16.37 11.47 -2.94
N ASP A 194 16.67 11.17 -1.67
CA ASP A 194 17.74 10.26 -1.28
C ASP A 194 17.28 8.81 -1.50
N LYS A 195 17.69 8.25 -2.64
CA LYS A 195 17.30 6.91 -3.05
C LYS A 195 17.82 5.83 -2.08
N ASP A 196 18.98 6.02 -1.46
CA ASP A 196 19.58 5.00 -0.59
C ASP A 196 18.78 4.91 0.71
N SER A 197 18.48 6.07 1.32
CA SER A 197 17.58 6.16 2.48
C SER A 197 16.18 5.60 2.20
N VAL A 198 15.60 5.94 1.05
CA VAL A 198 14.32 5.39 0.59
C VAL A 198 14.38 3.86 0.50
N THR A 199 15.46 3.33 -0.08
CA THR A 199 15.68 1.89 -0.28
C THR A 199 15.87 1.16 1.04
N GLU A 200 16.61 1.73 1.98
CA GLU A 200 16.81 1.15 3.32
C GLU A 200 15.48 0.97 4.05
N VAL A 201 14.67 2.03 4.12
CA VAL A 201 13.34 1.98 4.74
C VAL A 201 12.44 0.96 4.04
N MET A 202 12.49 0.90 2.70
CA MET A 202 11.75 -0.08 1.90
C MET A 202 12.11 -1.52 2.30
N LYS A 203 13.41 -1.85 2.41
CA LYS A 203 13.87 -3.18 2.77
C LYS A 203 13.37 -3.59 4.15
N VAL A 204 13.38 -2.69 5.12
CA VAL A 204 12.86 -2.95 6.46
C VAL A 204 11.34 -3.21 6.43
N LEU A 205 10.56 -2.36 5.76
CA LEU A 205 9.10 -2.53 5.62
C LEU A 205 8.72 -3.85 4.94
N LEU A 206 9.51 -4.30 3.97
CA LEU A 206 9.29 -5.59 3.29
C LEU A 206 9.71 -6.76 4.20
N ARG A 207 10.95 -6.77 4.68
CA ARG A 207 11.58 -7.93 5.32
C ARG A 207 11.17 -8.16 6.77
N ARG A 208 10.85 -7.09 7.49
CA ARG A 208 10.52 -7.14 8.93
C ARG A 208 9.04 -7.00 9.21
N HIS A 209 8.26 -6.55 8.22
CA HIS A 209 6.82 -6.30 8.38
C HIS A 209 5.94 -6.93 7.29
N GLY A 210 6.52 -7.44 6.19
CA GLY A 210 5.77 -8.10 5.11
C GLY A 210 4.80 -7.18 4.37
N ILE A 211 5.06 -5.87 4.37
CA ILE A 211 4.10 -4.86 3.92
C ILE A 211 4.12 -4.70 2.40
N ASN A 212 2.95 -4.53 1.79
CA ASN A 212 2.84 -4.09 0.40
C ASN A 212 2.91 -2.56 0.32
N LEU A 213 3.94 -2.06 -0.35
CA LEU A 213 4.14 -0.63 -0.57
C LEU A 213 3.47 -0.21 -1.89
N SER A 214 2.96 1.01 -1.96
CA SER A 214 2.42 1.58 -3.20
C SER A 214 3.43 2.47 -3.92
N GLY A 215 4.26 3.19 -3.17
CA GLY A 215 5.29 4.09 -3.66
C GLY A 215 5.61 5.19 -2.65
N VAL A 216 6.56 6.05 -3.01
CA VAL A 216 6.96 7.21 -2.19
C VAL A 216 6.35 8.47 -2.76
N LYS A 217 5.63 9.23 -1.95
CA LYS A 217 5.03 10.51 -2.32
C LYS A 217 5.73 11.66 -1.59
N SER A 218 6.13 12.69 -2.33
CA SER A 218 6.62 13.96 -1.75
C SER A 218 5.47 14.71 -1.08
N ASP A 219 5.74 15.38 0.04
CA ASP A 219 4.76 16.24 0.68
C ASP A 219 4.37 17.41 -0.24
N LEU A 220 5.28 17.89 -1.11
CA LEU A 220 4.98 18.96 -2.07
C LEU A 220 3.85 18.53 -3.01
N TYR A 221 3.87 17.26 -3.43
CA TYR A 221 2.84 16.70 -4.32
C TYR A 221 1.49 16.66 -3.62
N THR A 222 1.47 16.41 -2.30
CA THR A 222 0.24 16.48 -1.51
C THR A 222 -0.29 17.91 -1.44
N LEU A 223 0.58 18.89 -1.16
CA LEU A 223 0.17 20.30 -1.02
C LEU A 223 -0.38 20.90 -2.31
N ILE A 224 0.22 20.59 -3.46
CA ILE A 224 -0.26 21.07 -4.77
C ILE A 224 -1.44 20.26 -5.32
N GLY A 225 -1.94 19.26 -4.59
CA GLY A 225 -3.08 18.43 -5.02
C GLY A 225 -2.75 17.43 -6.12
N LEU A 226 -1.49 17.04 -6.30
CA LEU A 226 -1.08 16.03 -7.27
C LEU A 226 -1.38 14.63 -6.72
N ASP A 227 -2.49 14.05 -7.15
CA ASP A 227 -2.91 12.67 -6.85
C ASP A 227 -2.90 11.76 -8.09
N SER A 228 -3.24 10.48 -7.91
CA SER A 228 -3.22 9.50 -9.01
C SER A 228 -4.32 9.71 -10.06
N LYS A 229 -5.32 10.55 -9.77
CA LYS A 229 -6.44 10.89 -10.66
C LYS A 229 -6.29 12.30 -11.24
N HIS A 230 -5.19 13.01 -10.93
CA HIS A 230 -4.97 14.37 -11.38
C HIS A 230 -4.96 14.45 -12.92
N PRO A 231 -5.64 15.44 -13.54
CA PRO A 231 -5.78 15.53 -15.01
C PRO A 231 -4.47 15.57 -15.77
N SER A 232 -3.39 16.05 -15.16
CA SER A 232 -2.04 16.04 -15.76
C SER A 232 -1.53 14.64 -16.10
N GLY A 233 -1.98 13.60 -15.39
CA GLY A 233 -1.40 12.26 -15.49
C GLY A 233 0.08 12.16 -15.07
N ILE A 234 0.67 13.21 -14.49
CA ILE A 234 2.00 13.16 -13.87
C ILE A 234 1.96 12.12 -12.73
N PRO A 235 2.98 11.25 -12.59
CA PRO A 235 3.02 10.30 -11.48
C PRO A 235 2.91 10.99 -10.12
N SER A 236 1.96 10.54 -9.30
CA SER A 236 1.75 11.08 -7.94
C SER A 236 2.76 10.58 -6.90
N THR A 237 3.76 9.82 -7.34
CA THR A 237 4.86 9.28 -6.53
C THR A 237 6.19 9.63 -7.19
N VAL A 238 7.18 9.99 -6.36
CA VAL A 238 8.57 10.22 -6.79
C VAL A 238 9.21 8.90 -7.18
N TRP A 239 8.95 7.84 -6.40
CA TRP A 239 9.44 6.50 -6.68
C TRP A 239 8.30 5.48 -6.68
N LYS A 240 8.24 4.68 -7.74
CA LYS A 240 7.50 3.41 -7.75
C LYS A 240 8.41 2.31 -7.21
N ASN A 241 7.82 1.28 -6.60
CA ASN A 241 8.58 0.18 -5.99
C ASN A 241 9.66 -0.41 -6.91
N GLY A 242 9.29 -0.77 -8.15
CA GLY A 242 10.21 -1.36 -9.13
C GLY A 242 11.36 -0.45 -9.59
N ALA A 243 11.25 0.87 -9.35
CA ALA A 243 12.33 1.82 -9.61
C ALA A 243 13.33 1.91 -8.44
N VAL A 244 12.91 1.50 -7.23
CA VAL A 244 13.73 1.46 -6.02
C VAL A 244 14.45 0.13 -5.90
N LEU A 245 13.69 -0.98 -5.98
CA LEU A 245 14.22 -2.35 -5.92
C LEU A 245 13.62 -3.22 -7.03
N PRO A 246 14.36 -4.20 -7.58
CA PRO A 246 13.81 -5.17 -8.51
C PRO A 246 12.70 -6.02 -7.87
N ASP A 247 11.69 -6.38 -8.64
CA ASP A 247 10.54 -7.16 -8.14
C ASP A 247 10.95 -8.52 -7.56
N SER A 248 12.03 -9.13 -8.06
CA SER A 248 12.57 -10.38 -7.50
C SER A 248 13.06 -10.22 -6.06
N GLU A 249 13.77 -9.13 -5.75
CA GLU A 249 14.25 -8.82 -4.41
C GLU A 249 13.08 -8.45 -3.49
N ILE A 250 12.11 -7.68 -4.00
CA ILE A 250 10.89 -7.34 -3.25
C ILE A 250 10.14 -8.61 -2.83
N ASN A 251 9.96 -9.55 -3.75
CA ASN A 251 9.26 -10.80 -3.48
C ASN A 251 10.07 -11.69 -2.51
N GLY A 252 11.39 -11.82 -2.70
CA GLY A 252 12.25 -12.60 -1.81
C GLY A 252 12.22 -12.09 -0.36
N LEU A 253 12.35 -10.78 -0.16
CA LEU A 253 12.31 -10.18 1.18
C LEU A 253 10.98 -10.46 1.91
N LYS A 254 9.86 -10.44 1.17
CA LYS A 254 8.54 -10.75 1.74
C LYS A 254 8.37 -12.24 2.01
N GLU A 255 8.82 -13.10 1.11
CA GLU A 255 8.74 -14.55 1.28
C GLU A 255 9.51 -14.98 2.52
N GLU A 256 10.70 -14.43 2.76
CA GLU A 256 11.45 -14.67 4.00
C GLU A 256 10.67 -14.27 5.24
N TYR A 257 10.04 -13.08 5.24
CA TYR A 257 9.18 -12.64 6.35
C TYR A 257 8.04 -13.62 6.62
N PHE A 258 7.28 -14.00 5.59
CA PHE A 258 6.14 -14.90 5.78
C PHE A 258 6.57 -16.33 6.15
N SER A 259 7.74 -16.77 5.69
CA SER A 259 8.33 -18.05 6.06
C SER A 259 8.73 -18.08 7.54
N GLU A 260 9.34 -17.02 8.06
CA GLU A 260 9.66 -16.89 9.48
C GLU A 260 8.40 -16.90 10.36
N ILE A 261 7.36 -16.14 9.96
CA ILE A 261 6.09 -16.13 10.68
C ILE A 261 5.41 -17.51 10.65
N ALA A 262 5.48 -18.23 9.53
CA ALA A 262 4.94 -19.58 9.42
C ALA A 262 5.73 -20.58 10.30
N ALA A 263 7.06 -20.50 10.30
CA ALA A 263 7.92 -21.33 11.14
C ALA A 263 7.67 -21.08 12.64
N ALA A 264 7.57 -19.82 13.06
CA ALA A 264 7.26 -19.46 14.44
C ALA A 264 5.91 -20.05 14.90
N LYS A 265 4.87 -19.96 14.05
CA LYS A 265 3.56 -20.57 14.33
C LYS A 265 3.58 -22.09 14.43
N LEU A 266 4.50 -22.77 13.73
CA LEU A 266 4.67 -24.21 13.83
C LEU A 266 5.37 -24.62 15.13
N MET A 267 6.29 -23.79 15.63
CA MET A 267 7.00 -24.02 16.90
C MET A 267 6.14 -23.72 18.14
N GLU A 268 5.16 -22.81 18.04
CA GLU A 268 4.24 -22.47 19.14
C GLU A 268 3.08 -23.46 19.33
N LYS A 269 2.91 -24.46 18.46
CA LYS A 269 1.91 -25.52 18.69
C LYS A 269 2.37 -26.42 19.85
N PRO A 270 1.53 -26.68 20.87
CA PRO A 270 1.87 -27.64 21.91
C PRO A 270 2.13 -29.00 21.25
N VAL A 271 3.25 -29.63 21.62
CA VAL A 271 3.48 -31.04 21.33
C VAL A 271 2.45 -31.80 22.17
N ASP A 272 1.34 -32.22 21.55
CA ASP A 272 0.43 -33.18 22.17
C ASP A 272 1.25 -34.43 22.52
N GLU A 273 1.43 -34.66 23.83
CA GLU A 273 1.92 -35.92 24.37
C GLU A 273 1.05 -37.04 23.81
N LYS A 274 1.66 -37.90 22.99
CA LYS A 274 1.05 -39.15 22.55
C LYS A 274 0.83 -40.04 23.78
N ALA A 275 -0.34 -39.96 24.38
CA ALA A 275 -0.85 -41.02 25.24
C ALA A 275 -1.04 -42.28 24.39
N VAL A 276 -0.27 -43.32 24.70
CA VAL A 276 -0.36 -44.65 24.10
C VAL A 276 -1.70 -45.28 24.49
N ALA A 277 -2.64 -45.37 23.56
CA ALA A 277 -3.84 -46.21 23.70
C ALA A 277 -3.58 -47.61 23.10
N PRO A 278 -3.99 -48.71 23.77
CA PRO A 278 -3.72 -50.07 23.31
C PRO A 278 -4.64 -50.45 22.13
N ARG A 279 -4.12 -51.30 21.23
CA ARG A 279 -4.80 -51.72 20.00
C ARG A 279 -5.80 -52.88 20.19
N LYS A 280 -6.82 -52.86 19.30
CA LYS A 280 -7.62 -53.95 18.66
C LYS A 280 -9.06 -54.16 19.19
N PRO A 281 -10.03 -54.66 18.37
CA PRO A 281 -9.92 -55.27 17.04
C PRO A 281 -10.85 -54.70 15.93
N THR A 282 -10.52 -55.05 14.69
CA THR A 282 -11.22 -54.71 13.44
C THR A 282 -12.58 -55.40 13.29
N LEU A 283 -13.64 -54.63 12.98
CA LEU A 283 -14.95 -55.13 12.57
C LEU A 283 -15.27 -54.68 11.12
N LYS A 284 -15.79 -55.63 10.35
CA LYS A 284 -16.03 -55.58 8.89
C LYS A 284 -17.08 -54.52 8.52
N LYS A 285 -16.82 -53.75 7.46
CA LYS A 285 -17.77 -52.81 6.85
C LYS A 285 -18.97 -53.58 6.27
N ARG A 286 -20.18 -53.32 6.79
CA ARG A 286 -21.45 -53.58 6.11
C ARG A 286 -21.88 -52.29 5.40
N LYS A 287 -22.18 -52.39 4.11
CA LYS A 287 -22.80 -51.33 3.29
C LYS A 287 -24.14 -50.95 3.91
N VAL A 288 -24.35 -49.66 4.15
CA VAL A 288 -25.68 -49.07 4.36
C VAL A 288 -25.89 -48.09 3.22
N VAL A 289 -26.92 -48.40 2.44
CA VAL A 289 -27.52 -47.59 1.37
C VAL A 289 -28.18 -46.39 2.05
N PHE A 290 -27.96 -45.18 1.52
CA PHE A 290 -28.71 -44.00 1.91
C PHE A 290 -29.66 -43.69 0.76
N ASP A 291 -30.94 -43.90 1.00
CA ASP A 291 -32.03 -43.60 0.09
C ASP A 291 -32.14 -42.08 -0.15
N ASP A 292 -32.24 -41.71 -1.42
CA ASP A 292 -32.48 -40.37 -1.92
C ASP A 292 -34.00 -40.09 -1.87
N PRO A 293 -34.48 -39.12 -1.05
CA PRO A 293 -35.90 -38.86 -0.86
C PRO A 293 -36.55 -38.00 -1.95
N PHE A 294 -35.94 -37.80 -3.12
CA PHE A 294 -36.50 -36.97 -4.20
C PHE A 294 -36.65 -37.64 -5.58
N ALA A 295 -36.64 -38.97 -5.67
CA ALA A 295 -37.00 -39.67 -6.92
C ALA A 295 -38.52 -39.92 -7.00
N SER A 296 -39.20 -39.11 -7.82
CA SER A 296 -40.59 -39.31 -8.25
C SER A 296 -40.68 -40.44 -9.28
N ASP A 297 -41.67 -41.30 -9.09
CA ASP A 297 -42.22 -42.32 -9.99
C ASP A 297 -42.31 -41.87 -11.46
N ASP A 298 -41.97 -42.75 -12.42
CA ASP A 298 -42.99 -43.65 -12.98
C ASP A 298 -42.41 -44.69 -13.95
N ASP A 299 -43.07 -45.84 -13.90
CA ASP A 299 -42.76 -47.17 -14.39
C ASP A 299 -43.15 -47.39 -15.87
N ASN A 300 -42.34 -48.13 -16.65
CA ASN A 300 -42.84 -49.28 -17.42
C ASN A 300 -41.76 -49.97 -18.30
N GLY A 301 -41.70 -51.29 -18.20
CA GLY A 301 -41.97 -52.14 -19.38
C GLY A 301 -40.81 -52.75 -20.18
N THR A 302 -40.45 -53.97 -19.79
CA THR A 302 -40.25 -55.18 -20.63
C THR A 302 -39.10 -55.30 -21.67
N GLU A 303 -38.36 -56.41 -21.49
CA GLU A 303 -37.86 -57.39 -22.49
C GLU A 303 -36.98 -56.91 -23.67
N SER A 304 -36.10 -57.69 -24.30
CA SER A 304 -35.35 -58.91 -24.03
C SER A 304 -34.36 -59.07 -25.22
N GLN A 305 -33.32 -59.88 -25.05
CA GLN A 305 -32.55 -60.57 -26.11
C GLN A 305 -31.50 -59.81 -26.99
N ARG A 306 -30.23 -60.08 -26.65
CA ARG A 306 -29.26 -60.94 -27.39
C ARG A 306 -29.14 -60.82 -28.93
N ARG A 307 -27.94 -60.40 -29.39
CA ARG A 307 -26.94 -61.06 -30.31
C ARG A 307 -26.16 -59.97 -31.09
N LYS A 308 -24.81 -59.93 -31.05
CA LYS A 308 -23.85 -60.45 -32.08
C LYS A 308 -24.31 -60.10 -33.51
N SER A 309 -23.55 -59.48 -34.41
CA SER A 309 -22.09 -59.47 -34.63
C SER A 309 -21.76 -58.63 -35.88
N ASP A 310 -20.50 -58.19 -36.00
CA ASP A 310 -19.65 -58.05 -37.21
C ASP A 310 -19.95 -57.10 -38.39
N GLY A 311 -18.83 -56.60 -38.94
CA GLY A 311 -18.64 -55.91 -40.24
C GLY A 311 -18.49 -54.39 -40.07
N ARG A 312 -17.32 -53.73 -40.10
CA ARG A 312 -16.19 -53.68 -41.05
C ARG A 312 -16.58 -53.16 -42.44
N GLU A 313 -15.74 -52.23 -42.94
CA GLU A 313 -15.71 -51.55 -44.25
C GLU A 313 -16.62 -50.31 -44.31
N GLU A 314 -16.17 -49.09 -44.60
CA GLU A 314 -14.93 -48.49 -45.11
C GLU A 314 -14.71 -47.12 -44.45
#